data_AF-H9MD33-F1
#
_entry.id   AF-H9MD33-F1
#
_cell.length_a   1.000
_cell.length_b   1.000
_cell.length_c   1.000
_cell.angle_alpha   90.00
_cell.angle_beta   90.00
_cell.angle_gamma   90.00
#
_symmetry.space_group_name_H-M   'P 1'
#
loop_
_entity.id
_entity.type
_entity.pdbx_description
1 polymer ?
#
loop_
_entity_poly.entity_id
_entity_poly.type
_entity_poly.pdbx_seq_one_letter_code
_entity_poly.pdbx_strand_id
1 'polypeptide(L)'
;QRLVEEADYQSTAELFGKRTGEKSLDNFIPKSEEDFVEYAELIGHKLRPYEKSFHYLTLLKAVMRHAMTDLKAADAKEIASSVTV
;
A
#
# COMPACT_ATOMS: atom_id res chain seq x y z
N GLN A 1 24.16 -13.22 -4.96
CA GLN A 1 23.57 -12.17 -5.82
C GLN A 1 22.22 -11.62 -5.33
N ARG A 2 21.56 -12.21 -4.30
CA ARG A 2 20.39 -11.60 -3.62
C ARG A 2 20.72 -10.48 -2.62
N LEU A 3 21.98 -10.40 -2.18
CA LEU A 3 22.45 -9.40 -1.20
C LEU A 3 22.69 -8.02 -1.84
N VAL A 4 22.85 -7.97 -3.16
CA VAL A 4 23.10 -6.72 -3.88
C VAL A 4 21.80 -5.96 -4.13
N GLU A 5 20.73 -6.68 -4.48
CA GLU A 5 19.40 -6.09 -4.70
C GLU A 5 18.79 -5.51 -3.42
N GLU A 6 18.97 -6.18 -2.27
CA GLU A 6 18.57 -5.66 -0.96
C GLU A 6 19.38 -4.42 -0.57
N ALA A 7 20.69 -4.40 -0.89
CA ALA A 7 21.57 -3.27 -0.62
C ALA A 7 21.25 -2.07 -1.53
N ASP A 8 20.87 -2.31 -2.78
CA ASP A 8 20.40 -1.26 -3.68
C ASP A 8 19.02 -0.73 -3.28
N TYR A 9 18.12 -1.57 -2.76
CA TYR A 9 16.83 -1.14 -2.21
C TYR A 9 17.01 -0.25 -0.97
N GLN A 10 17.90 -0.66 -0.04
CA GLN A 10 18.25 0.14 1.13
C GLN A 10 18.98 1.43 0.74
N SER A 11 19.92 1.38 -0.20
CA SER A 11 20.67 2.57 -0.66
C SER A 11 19.78 3.57 -1.40
N THR A 12 18.77 3.10 -2.13
CA THR A 12 17.78 3.97 -2.78
C THR A 12 16.84 4.61 -1.74
N ALA A 13 16.47 3.88 -0.68
CA ALA A 13 15.72 4.42 0.44
C ALA A 13 16.52 5.47 1.23
N GLU A 14 17.85 5.31 1.38
CA GLU A 14 18.69 6.28 2.08
C GLU A 14 18.91 7.58 1.28
N LEU A 15 19.00 7.51 -0.05
CA LEU A 15 19.23 8.68 -0.92
C LEU A 15 18.01 9.61 -1.04
N PHE A 16 16.79 9.10 -0.80
CA PHE A 16 15.55 9.89 -0.82
C PHE A 16 14.86 10.01 0.56
N GLY A 17 15.26 9.22 1.56
CA GLY A 17 14.55 9.05 2.84
C GLY A 17 14.86 10.06 3.93
N LYS A 18 15.81 10.99 3.75
CA LYS A 18 16.01 12.09 4.70
C LYS A 18 15.12 13.30 4.36
N ARG A 19 13.82 13.12 4.53
CA ARG A 19 12.90 14.23 4.78
C ARG A 19 12.07 13.92 6.03
N THR A 20 12.54 14.44 7.15
CA THR A 20 11.73 14.78 8.35
C THR A 20 10.73 13.73 8.84
N GLY A 21 11.17 12.85 9.75
CA GLY A 21 10.29 11.92 10.49
C GLY A 21 9.84 10.72 9.66
N GLU A 22 10.05 9.51 10.17
CA GLU A 22 9.58 8.30 9.49
C GLU A 22 8.05 8.36 9.31
N LYS A 23 7.59 8.44 8.05
CA LYS A 23 6.17 8.42 7.73
C LYS A 23 5.64 7.01 8.00
N SER A 24 4.57 6.94 8.78
CA SER A 24 3.86 5.72 9.17
C SER A 24 2.37 5.94 9.00
N LEU A 25 1.59 4.85 9.00
CA LEU A 25 0.13 4.95 8.93
C LEU A 25 -0.47 5.78 10.09
N ASP A 26 0.20 5.82 11.24
CA ASP A 26 -0.26 6.52 12.43
C ASP A 26 -0.01 8.04 12.39
N ASN A 27 0.94 8.51 11.57
CA ASN A 27 1.35 9.92 11.54
C ASN A 27 1.20 10.60 10.18
N PHE A 28 0.91 9.85 9.12
CA PHE A 28 0.80 10.39 7.76
C PHE A 28 -0.66 10.73 7.42
N ILE A 29 -0.92 12.01 7.18
CA ILE A 29 -2.24 12.53 6.77
C ILE A 29 -2.12 12.98 5.31
N PRO A 30 -2.62 12.20 4.33
CA PRO A 30 -2.47 12.53 2.91
C PRO A 30 -3.31 13.76 2.50
N LYS A 31 -2.77 14.61 1.62
CA LYS A 31 -3.41 15.85 1.16
C LYS A 31 -3.42 16.04 -0.36
N SER A 32 -2.49 15.43 -1.09
CA SER A 32 -2.46 15.39 -2.55
C SER A 32 -2.72 13.99 -3.12
N GLU A 33 -2.97 13.89 -4.42
CA GLU A 33 -3.08 12.60 -5.11
C GLU A 33 -1.82 11.75 -4.90
N GLU A 34 -0.63 12.35 -5.04
CA GLU A 34 0.64 11.67 -4.78
C GLU A 34 0.75 11.19 -3.33
N ASP A 35 0.26 11.97 -2.35
CA ASP A 35 0.24 11.54 -0.95
C ASP A 35 -0.66 10.31 -0.76
N PHE A 36 -1.80 10.23 -1.47
CA PHE A 36 -2.68 9.06 -1.41
C PHE A 36 -2.04 7.81 -2.04
N VAL A 37 -1.24 7.97 -3.09
CA VAL A 37 -0.43 6.87 -3.66
C VAL A 37 0.63 6.40 -2.66
N GLU A 38 1.33 7.34 -2.01
CA GLU A 38 2.30 7.00 -0.95
C GLU A 38 1.63 6.31 0.25
N TYR A 39 0.45 6.78 0.65
CA TYR A 39 -0.33 6.18 1.74
C TYR A 39 -0.75 4.74 1.41
N ALA A 40 -1.14 4.47 0.15
CA ALA A 40 -1.46 3.13 -0.32
C ALA A 40 -0.24 2.18 -0.24
N GLU A 41 0.96 2.66 -0.53
CA GLU A 41 2.18 1.86 -0.42
C GLU A 41 2.50 1.49 1.05
N LEU A 42 2.25 2.41 1.99
CA LEU A 42 2.37 2.13 3.43
C LEU A 42 1.38 1.06 3.89
N ILE A 43 0.13 1.09 3.39
CA ILE A 43 -0.86 0.03 3.64
C ILE A 43 -0.34 -1.30 3.08
N GLY A 44 0.14 -1.30 1.83
CA GLY A 44 0.70 -2.48 1.18
C GLY A 44 1.88 -3.09 1.95
N HIS A 45 2.76 -2.26 2.51
CA HIS A 45 3.86 -2.71 3.38
C HIS A 45 3.37 -3.41 4.66
N LYS A 46 2.22 -3.02 5.21
CA LYS A 46 1.64 -3.71 6.39
C LYS A 46 0.95 -5.03 6.04
N LEU A 47 0.44 -5.18 4.81
CA LEU A 47 -0.27 -6.38 4.38
C LEU A 47 0.68 -7.48 3.87
N ARG A 48 1.70 -7.12 3.08
CA ARG A 48 2.64 -8.05 2.43
C ARG A 48 3.30 -9.11 3.35
N PRO A 49 3.66 -8.82 4.62
CA PRO A 49 4.23 -9.84 5.50
C PRO A 49 3.37 -11.09 5.69
N TYR A 50 2.05 -10.99 5.43
CA TYR A 50 1.09 -12.08 5.58
C TYR A 50 0.82 -12.86 4.28
N GLU A 51 1.51 -12.55 3.18
CA GLU A 51 1.22 -13.11 1.84
C GLU A 51 1.23 -14.65 1.76
N LYS A 52 2.00 -15.31 2.64
CA LYS A 52 2.12 -16.78 2.69
C LYS A 52 1.00 -17.46 3.49
N SER A 53 0.15 -16.69 4.17
CA SER A 53 -0.96 -17.23 4.96
C SER A 53 -2.09 -17.70 4.03
N PHE A 54 -2.68 -18.86 4.33
CA PHE A 54 -3.91 -19.33 3.67
C PHE A 54 -5.09 -18.35 3.82
N HIS A 55 -5.01 -17.44 4.79
CA HIS A 55 -6.03 -16.41 5.03
C HIS A 55 -5.72 -15.07 4.34
N TYR A 56 -4.61 -14.94 3.61
CA TYR A 56 -4.21 -13.67 2.99
C TYR A 56 -5.26 -13.14 2.00
N LEU A 57 -5.82 -14.03 1.17
CA LEU A 57 -6.89 -13.64 0.26
C LEU A 57 -8.15 -13.16 1.00
N THR A 58 -8.47 -13.76 2.14
CA THR A 58 -9.58 -13.32 3.01
C THR A 58 -9.30 -11.93 3.59
N LEU A 59 -8.06 -11.68 4.03
CA LEU A 59 -7.63 -10.36 4.50
C LEU A 59 -7.82 -9.30 3.42
N LEU A 60 -7.31 -9.53 2.21
CA LEU A 60 -7.43 -8.57 1.10
C LEU A 60 -8.90 -8.28 0.76
N LYS A 61 -9.74 -9.32 0.65
CA LYS A 61 -11.17 -9.15 0.39
C LYS A 61 -11.87 -8.33 1.48
N ALA A 62 -11.54 -8.57 2.76
CA ALA A 62 -12.12 -7.83 3.87
C ALA A 62 -11.67 -6.36 3.86
N VAL A 63 -10.38 -6.09 3.68
CA VAL A 63 -9.82 -4.73 3.60
C VAL A 63 -10.50 -3.94 2.49
N MET A 64 -10.61 -4.50 1.28
CA MET A 64 -11.27 -3.83 0.16
C MET A 64 -12.75 -3.55 0.46
N ARG A 65 -13.47 -4.52 1.03
CA ARG A 65 -14.88 -4.34 1.41
C ARG A 65 -15.05 -3.21 2.43
N HIS A 66 -14.20 -3.15 3.46
CA HIS A 66 -14.27 -2.11 4.48
C HIS A 66 -13.98 -0.73 3.90
N ALA A 67 -12.94 -0.60 3.06
CA ALA A 67 -12.53 0.66 2.44
C ALA A 67 -13.56 1.22 1.44
N MET A 68 -14.46 0.38 0.91
CA MET A 68 -15.41 0.73 -0.14
C MET A 68 -16.87 0.82 0.34
N THR A 69 -17.11 0.80 1.66
CA THR A 69 -18.47 0.66 2.25
C THR A 69 -19.44 1.76 1.79
N ASP A 70 -18.95 2.99 1.63
CA ASP A 70 -19.77 4.16 1.28
C ASP A 70 -19.70 4.56 -0.21
N LEU A 71 -19.01 3.75 -1.04
CA LEU A 71 -18.89 4.03 -2.47
C LEU A 71 -20.20 3.78 -3.21
N LYS A 72 -20.46 4.58 -4.24
CA LYS A 72 -21.55 4.31 -5.18
C LYS A 72 -21.18 3.11 -6.05
N ALA A 73 -22.20 2.44 -6.58
CA ALA A 73 -22.03 1.27 -7.42
C ALA A 73 -21.16 1.53 -8.67
N ALA A 74 -21.20 2.74 -9.23
CA ALA A 74 -20.38 3.13 -10.38
C ALA A 74 -18.88 3.17 -10.01
N ASP A 75 -18.54 3.88 -8.93
CA ASP A 75 -17.16 4.01 -8.45
C ASP A 75 -16.58 2.65 -8.02
N ALA A 76 -17.39 1.83 -7.35
CA ALA A 76 -16.99 0.48 -6.97
C ALA A 76 -16.70 -0.41 -8.20
N LYS A 77 -17.46 -0.24 -9.28
CA LYS A 77 -17.25 -0.97 -10.54
C LYS A 77 -15.97 -0.51 -11.24
N GLU A 78 -15.71 0.80 -11.27
CA GLU A 78 -14.48 1.36 -11.84
C GLU A 78 -13.23 0.78 -11.14
N ILE A 79 -13.23 0.76 -9.80
CA ILE A 79 -12.15 0.17 -9.00
C ILE A 79 -12.04 -1.34 -9.25
N ALA A 80 -13.17 -2.07 -9.33
CA ALA A 80 -13.11 -3.51 -9.61
C ALA A 80 -12.46 -3.80 -10.97
N SER A 81 -12.77 -3.00 -11.99
CA SER A 81 -12.21 -3.14 -13.33
C SER A 81 -10.72 -2.82 -13.43
N SER A 82 -10.16 -1.98 -12.54
CA SER A 82 -8.73 -1.66 -12.55
C SER A 82 -7.84 -2.82 -12.10
N VAL A 83 -8.41 -3.82 -11.41
CA VAL A 83 -7.67 -4.97 -10.86
C VAL A 83 -7.77 -6.21 -11.75
N THR A 84 -8.85 -6.35 -12.53
CA THR A 84 -9.16 -7.56 -13.32
C THR A 84 -8.52 -7.59 -14.71
N VAL A 85 -7.40 -6.90 -14.93
CA VAL A 85 -6.72 -6.81 -16.24
C VAL A 85 -6.51 -8.17 -16.87
#